data_AF-A0A9R0B161-F1
#
_entry.id   AF-A0A9R0B161-F1
#
_cell.length_a   1.000
_cell.length_b   1.000
_cell.length_c   1.000
_cell.angle_alpha   90.00
_cell.angle_beta   90.00
_cell.angle_gamma   90.00
#
_symmetry.space_group_name_H-M   'P 1'
#
loop_
_entity.id
_entity.type
_entity.pdbx_description
1 polymer ?
#
loop_
_entity_poly.entity_id
_entity_poly.type
_entity_poly.pdbx_seq_one_letter_code
_entity_poly.pdbx_strand_id
1 'polypeptide(L)'
;MAEEDRQFRERQLEQEERMAKELARINNEKLRDEKMRQCIKENSVELQELELKLKSAYLNREWAAQVAEKEAVRYETMRQEAAVARKMKDEHKCADMEKEKQEQRKYEEVVRYQQELERQLEEKEHKRQEAYEEFLKEKLMVDEIVRKIYEEDQRELQLRLEKVVATQRYIEDFKKQQAEWRHLEREKVEAENRRIIEFAHYQQRKEEDRMATVKEREQAKETLHKMLSVQIEMEKREREKMERVREELHLEEQAEAARQQEIEEMEKRIRQRLELQQTCQEMMAFKQLRIQAEKEEEEAFRQLLMAKFAEDDRNEQMNGQKRRMKQLEHKRAVEKLLEERRQQYLAEQEREEEERAMEKEREAQRRKIIEEERQRLLKQHATKLLGYLPKGIFREDDLEHFDEDFKNNFKQRQADIFSDEGWGDALQ
;
A
#
# COMPACT_ATOMS: atom_id res chain seq x y z
N MET A 1 2.90 -219.21 67.15
CA MET A 1 3.39 -217.98 66.50
C MET A 1 2.34 -217.28 65.64
N ALA A 2 1.76 -217.87 64.57
CA ALA A 2 0.76 -217.13 63.76
C ALA A 2 -0.65 -216.96 64.39
N GLU A 3 -1.08 -217.87 65.27
CA GLU A 3 -2.39 -217.76 65.96
C GLU A 3 -2.36 -216.77 67.14
N GLU A 4 -1.21 -216.63 67.81
CA GLU A 4 -1.02 -215.68 68.92
C GLU A 4 -0.99 -214.22 68.41
N ASP A 5 -0.40 -213.97 67.24
CA ASP A 5 -0.42 -212.66 66.58
C ASP A 5 -1.83 -212.24 66.15
N ARG A 6 -2.69 -213.19 65.71
CA ARG A 6 -4.10 -212.90 65.41
C ARG A 6 -4.86 -212.49 66.66
N GLN A 7 -4.71 -213.24 67.76
CA GLN A 7 -5.37 -212.92 69.02
C GLN A 7 -4.87 -211.60 69.62
N PHE A 8 -3.59 -211.26 69.45
CA PHE A 8 -3.04 -209.97 69.88
C PHE A 8 -3.61 -208.80 69.07
N ARG A 9 -3.72 -208.95 67.74
CA ARG A 9 -4.34 -207.93 66.88
C ARG A 9 -5.83 -207.74 67.17
N GLU A 10 -6.58 -208.81 67.42
CA GLU A 10 -7.99 -208.69 67.83
C GLU A 10 -8.13 -207.93 69.15
N ARG A 11 -7.29 -208.22 70.14
CA ARG A 11 -7.29 -207.45 71.41
C ARG A 11 -6.89 -205.99 71.22
N GLN A 12 -5.96 -205.70 70.32
CA GLN A 12 -5.59 -204.31 69.97
C GLN A 12 -6.74 -203.58 69.28
N LEU A 13 -7.39 -204.21 68.29
CA LEU A 13 -8.55 -203.65 67.61
C LEU A 13 -9.71 -203.40 68.59
N GLU A 14 -9.96 -204.32 69.52
CA GLU A 14 -10.97 -204.11 70.56
C GLU A 14 -10.62 -202.93 71.49
N GLN A 15 -9.34 -202.76 71.85
CA GLN A 15 -8.90 -201.62 72.65
C GLN A 15 -9.02 -200.31 71.88
N GLU A 16 -8.60 -200.28 70.62
CA GLU A 16 -8.73 -199.12 69.73
C GLU A 16 -10.20 -198.75 69.52
N GLU A 17 -11.07 -199.73 69.30
CA GLU A 17 -12.50 -199.50 69.18
C GLU A 17 -13.10 -198.93 70.46
N ARG A 18 -12.71 -199.44 71.64
CA ARG A 18 -13.15 -198.87 72.92
C ARG A 18 -12.67 -197.44 73.10
N MET A 19 -11.40 -197.16 72.78
CA MET A 19 -10.82 -195.82 72.85
C MET A 19 -11.48 -194.85 71.87
N ALA A 20 -11.76 -195.29 70.64
CA ALA A 20 -12.46 -194.49 69.63
C ALA A 20 -13.90 -194.19 70.06
N LYS A 21 -14.60 -195.17 70.66
CA LYS A 21 -15.95 -194.98 71.22
C LYS A 21 -15.93 -193.98 72.38
N GLU A 22 -14.95 -194.04 73.28
CA GLU A 22 -14.81 -193.07 74.38
C GLU A 22 -14.41 -191.65 73.90
N LEU A 23 -13.51 -191.53 72.92
CA LEU A 23 -13.16 -190.22 72.34
C LEU A 23 -14.33 -189.58 71.59
N ALA A 24 -15.08 -190.39 70.82
CA ALA A 24 -16.29 -189.94 70.15
C ALA A 24 -17.33 -189.48 71.18
N ARG A 25 -17.46 -190.18 72.32
CA ARG A 25 -18.31 -189.77 73.42
C ARG A 25 -17.90 -188.40 74.00
N ILE A 26 -16.62 -188.21 74.33
CA ILE A 26 -16.10 -186.94 74.87
C ILE A 26 -16.29 -185.78 73.88
N ASN A 27 -16.03 -186.00 72.59
CA ASN A 27 -16.23 -184.95 71.58
C ASN A 27 -17.70 -184.62 71.40
N ASN A 28 -18.58 -185.63 71.40
CA ASN A 28 -20.02 -185.41 71.36
C ASN A 28 -20.50 -184.66 72.60
N GLU A 29 -19.94 -184.90 73.78
CA GLU A 29 -20.22 -184.14 75.01
C GLU A 29 -19.74 -182.68 74.89
N LYS A 30 -18.52 -182.39 74.41
CA LYS A 30 -18.04 -181.02 74.19
C LYS A 30 -18.88 -180.25 73.18
N LEU A 31 -19.23 -180.89 72.07
CA LEU A 31 -20.02 -180.25 71.01
C LEU A 31 -21.45 -180.00 71.49
N ARG A 32 -22.01 -180.91 72.29
CA ARG A 32 -23.26 -180.68 73.03
C ARG A 32 -23.13 -179.51 74.00
N ASP A 33 -22.03 -179.39 74.75
CA ASP A 33 -21.80 -178.28 75.68
C ASP A 33 -21.63 -176.94 74.97
N GLU A 34 -20.91 -176.88 73.85
CA GLU A 34 -20.76 -175.66 73.04
C GLU A 34 -22.08 -175.26 72.39
N LYS A 35 -22.83 -176.24 71.87
CA LYS A 35 -24.18 -176.00 71.34
C LYS A 35 -25.14 -175.56 72.44
N MET A 36 -25.04 -176.16 73.63
CA MET A 36 -25.79 -175.74 74.81
C MET A 36 -25.43 -174.30 75.19
N ARG A 37 -24.14 -173.93 75.19
CA ARG A 37 -23.68 -172.56 75.47
C ARG A 37 -24.11 -171.57 74.39
N GLN A 38 -24.10 -171.96 73.11
CA GLN A 38 -24.62 -171.14 72.02
C GLN A 38 -26.13 -170.91 72.19
N CYS A 39 -26.89 -171.98 72.45
CA CYS A 39 -28.31 -171.89 72.76
C CYS A 39 -28.57 -171.00 73.99
N ILE A 40 -27.73 -171.07 75.03
CA ILE A 40 -27.86 -170.19 76.20
C ILE A 40 -27.53 -168.73 75.82
N LYS A 41 -26.46 -168.48 75.07
CA LYS A 41 -26.12 -167.11 74.61
C LYS A 41 -27.22 -166.48 73.76
N GLU A 42 -27.75 -167.25 72.81
CA GLU A 42 -28.77 -166.79 71.88
C GLU A 42 -30.15 -166.65 72.53
N ASN A 43 -30.52 -167.54 73.47
CA ASN A 43 -31.85 -167.52 74.11
C ASN A 43 -31.88 -166.76 75.45
N SER A 44 -30.74 -166.47 76.08
CA SER A 44 -30.71 -165.69 77.32
C SER A 44 -30.86 -164.20 77.03
N VAL A 45 -31.92 -163.61 77.59
CA VAL A 45 -32.22 -162.18 77.44
C VAL A 45 -31.14 -161.32 78.11
N GLU A 46 -30.60 -161.76 79.25
CA GLU A 46 -29.58 -161.02 80.01
C GLU A 46 -28.28 -160.80 79.22
N LEU A 47 -27.81 -161.79 78.45
CA LEU A 47 -26.61 -161.66 77.63
C LEU A 47 -26.87 -160.77 76.40
N GLN A 48 -28.05 -160.87 75.79
CA GLN A 48 -28.43 -159.95 74.71
C GLN A 48 -28.50 -158.49 75.20
N GLU A 49 -29.08 -158.25 76.37
CA GLU A 49 -29.11 -156.92 76.98
C GLU A 49 -27.72 -156.38 77.30
N LEU A 50 -26.83 -157.24 77.80
CA LEU A 50 -25.45 -156.87 78.10
C LEU A 50 -24.67 -156.54 76.81
N GLU A 51 -24.84 -157.33 75.75
CA GLU A 51 -24.26 -157.01 74.44
C GLU A 51 -24.78 -155.70 73.86
N LEU A 52 -26.09 -155.42 73.99
CA LEU A 52 -26.69 -154.15 73.57
C LEU A 52 -26.12 -152.97 74.37
N LYS A 53 -25.98 -153.11 75.70
CA LYS A 53 -25.37 -152.10 76.58
C LYS A 53 -23.89 -151.87 76.26
N LEU A 54 -23.15 -152.92 75.90
CA LEU A 54 -21.76 -152.79 75.46
C LEU A 54 -21.66 -152.10 74.10
N LYS A 55 -22.51 -152.47 73.13
CA LYS A 55 -22.59 -151.80 71.82
C LYS A 55 -22.92 -150.32 71.98
N SER A 56 -23.89 -149.97 72.83
CA SER A 56 -24.23 -148.56 73.10
C SER A 56 -23.11 -147.81 73.82
N ALA A 57 -22.35 -148.46 74.72
CA ALA A 57 -21.16 -147.87 75.33
C ALA A 57 -20.05 -147.58 74.31
N TYR A 58 -19.79 -148.48 73.36
CA TYR A 58 -18.83 -148.24 72.28
C TYR A 58 -19.28 -147.08 71.37
N LEU A 59 -20.56 -147.03 71.01
CA LEU A 59 -21.11 -145.89 70.29
C LEU A 59 -20.94 -144.60 71.10
N ASN A 60 -21.33 -144.57 72.37
CA ASN A 60 -21.16 -143.39 73.22
C ASN A 60 -19.69 -142.93 73.31
N ARG A 61 -18.72 -143.86 73.30
CA ARG A 61 -17.29 -143.54 73.25
C ARG A 61 -16.90 -142.86 71.92
N GLU A 62 -17.38 -143.38 70.80
CA GLU A 62 -17.14 -142.78 69.47
C GLU A 62 -17.82 -141.43 69.32
N TRP A 63 -19.06 -141.30 69.79
CA TRP A 63 -19.78 -140.04 69.83
C TRP A 63 -19.06 -139.00 70.69
N ALA A 64 -18.56 -139.38 71.88
CA ALA A 64 -17.75 -138.49 72.72
C ALA A 64 -16.45 -138.05 72.02
N ALA A 65 -15.79 -138.96 71.30
CA ALA A 65 -14.60 -138.63 70.52
C ALA A 65 -14.91 -137.65 69.38
N GLN A 66 -16.02 -137.84 68.66
CA GLN A 66 -16.46 -136.92 67.60
C GLN A 66 -16.86 -135.55 68.14
N VAL A 67 -17.51 -135.50 69.31
CA VAL A 67 -17.84 -134.23 69.97
C VAL A 67 -16.55 -133.49 70.34
N ALA A 68 -15.58 -134.18 70.95
CA ALA A 68 -14.29 -133.60 71.28
C ALA A 68 -13.51 -133.11 70.04
N GLU A 69 -13.56 -133.85 68.93
CA GLU A 69 -12.94 -133.45 67.66
C GLU A 69 -13.61 -132.19 67.09
N LYS A 70 -14.95 -132.14 67.06
CA LYS A 70 -15.69 -130.96 66.60
C LYS A 70 -15.42 -129.74 67.49
N GLU A 71 -15.32 -129.94 68.80
CA GLU A 71 -14.95 -128.87 69.73
C GLU A 71 -13.52 -128.39 69.48
N ALA A 72 -12.56 -129.29 69.29
CA ALA A 72 -11.18 -128.92 68.94
C ALA A 72 -11.12 -128.11 67.64
N VAL A 73 -11.81 -128.56 66.59
CA VAL A 73 -11.91 -127.83 65.32
C VAL A 73 -12.53 -126.45 65.51
N ARG A 74 -13.60 -126.32 66.31
CA ARG A 74 -14.21 -125.01 66.62
C ARG A 74 -13.25 -124.08 67.35
N TYR A 75 -12.47 -124.58 68.32
CA TYR A 75 -11.47 -123.78 69.01
C TYR A 75 -10.34 -123.36 68.07
N GLU A 76 -9.92 -124.22 67.15
CA GLU A 76 -8.94 -123.89 66.12
C GLU A 76 -9.45 -122.83 65.15
N THR A 77 -10.69 -122.93 64.66
CA THR A 77 -11.28 -121.90 63.79
C THR A 77 -11.41 -120.57 64.53
N MET A 78 -11.89 -120.56 65.78
CA MET A 78 -11.94 -119.34 66.59
C MET A 78 -10.56 -118.72 66.78
N ARG A 79 -9.52 -119.53 66.99
CA ARG A 79 -8.14 -119.06 67.11
C ARG A 79 -7.64 -118.45 65.79
N GLN A 80 -7.94 -119.06 64.66
CA GLN A 80 -7.58 -118.56 63.33
C GLN A 80 -8.31 -117.26 63.01
N GLU A 81 -9.63 -117.20 63.23
CA GLU A 81 -10.44 -115.99 63.07
C GLU A 81 -9.94 -114.85 63.96
N ALA A 82 -9.62 -115.13 65.23
CA ALA A 82 -9.03 -114.14 66.12
C ALA A 82 -7.66 -113.64 65.64
N ALA A 83 -6.84 -114.53 65.05
CA ALA A 83 -5.55 -114.14 64.48
C ALA A 83 -5.72 -113.27 63.21
N VAL A 84 -6.66 -113.61 62.34
CA VAL A 84 -7.01 -112.81 61.15
C VAL A 84 -7.55 -111.44 61.58
N ALA A 85 -8.47 -111.40 62.55
CA ALA A 85 -9.02 -110.15 63.06
C ALA A 85 -7.95 -109.23 63.68
N ARG A 86 -6.93 -109.81 64.33
CA ARG A 86 -5.77 -109.04 64.83
C ARG A 86 -4.96 -108.45 63.67
N LYS A 87 -4.59 -109.26 62.67
CA LYS A 87 -3.86 -108.78 61.49
C LYS A 87 -4.61 -107.66 60.76
N MET A 88 -5.91 -107.84 60.52
CA MET A 88 -6.75 -106.82 59.90
C MET A 88 -6.79 -105.52 60.71
N LYS A 89 -6.90 -105.59 62.04
CA LYS A 89 -6.85 -104.40 62.90
C LYS A 89 -5.50 -103.70 62.82
N ASP A 90 -4.41 -104.45 62.78
CA ASP A 90 -3.07 -103.87 62.70
C ASP A 90 -2.81 -103.26 61.32
N GLU A 91 -3.26 -103.90 60.23
CA GLU A 91 -3.25 -103.33 58.87
C GLU A 91 -4.09 -102.05 58.77
N HIS A 92 -5.29 -102.03 59.36
CA HIS A 92 -6.12 -100.83 59.43
C HIS A 92 -5.42 -99.69 60.17
N LYS A 93 -4.83 -99.97 61.34
CA LYS A 93 -4.05 -98.96 62.08
C LYS A 93 -2.87 -98.46 61.25
N CYS A 94 -2.13 -99.34 60.57
CA CYS A 94 -1.03 -98.94 59.70
C CYS A 94 -1.52 -98.02 58.56
N ALA A 95 -2.64 -98.38 57.92
CA ALA A 95 -3.24 -97.57 56.86
C ALA A 95 -3.72 -96.20 57.37
N ASP A 96 -4.29 -96.14 58.57
CA ASP A 96 -4.74 -94.87 59.16
C ASP A 96 -3.54 -93.99 59.56
N MET A 97 -2.48 -94.56 60.13
CA MET A 97 -1.23 -93.86 60.40
C MET A 97 -0.56 -93.35 59.10
N GLU A 98 -0.66 -94.08 58.00
CA GLU A 98 -0.16 -93.63 56.69
C GLU A 98 -0.99 -92.48 56.11
N LYS A 99 -2.31 -92.52 56.26
CA LYS A 99 -3.20 -91.40 55.87
C LYS A 99 -2.89 -90.15 56.68
N GLU A 100 -2.75 -90.27 57.99
CA GLU A 100 -2.38 -89.14 58.86
C GLU A 100 -1.04 -88.52 58.45
N LYS A 101 -0.04 -89.35 58.12
CA LYS A 101 1.25 -88.85 57.59
C LYS A 101 1.10 -88.16 56.23
N GLN A 102 0.25 -88.66 55.35
CA GLN A 102 -0.02 -88.02 54.07
C GLN A 102 -0.74 -86.68 54.25
N GLU A 103 -1.69 -86.60 55.18
CA GLU A 103 -2.38 -85.36 55.54
C GLU A 103 -1.42 -84.34 56.16
N GLN A 104 -0.53 -84.78 57.05
CA GLN A 104 0.54 -83.94 57.60
C GLN A 104 1.46 -83.39 56.51
N ARG A 105 1.89 -84.23 55.55
CA ARG A 105 2.70 -83.77 54.41
C ARG A 105 1.97 -82.74 53.55
N LYS A 106 0.70 -82.97 53.25
CA LYS A 106 -0.13 -82.00 52.51
C LYS A 106 -0.27 -80.70 53.29
N TYR A 107 -0.45 -80.78 54.62
CA TYR A 107 -0.52 -79.60 55.47
C TYR A 107 0.82 -78.83 55.48
N GLU A 108 1.95 -79.52 55.62
CA GLU A 108 3.28 -78.92 55.51
C GLU A 108 3.51 -78.25 54.16
N GLU A 109 3.09 -78.87 53.05
CA GLU A 109 3.16 -78.29 51.71
C GLU A 109 2.31 -77.02 51.59
N VAL A 110 1.09 -77.03 52.13
CA VAL A 110 0.21 -75.85 52.15
C VAL A 110 0.82 -74.72 52.98
N VAL A 111 1.40 -75.04 54.15
CA VAL A 111 2.07 -74.05 55.00
C VAL A 111 3.29 -73.46 54.30
N ARG A 112 4.12 -74.28 53.63
CA ARG A 112 5.25 -73.79 52.83
C ARG A 112 4.80 -72.88 51.70
N TYR A 113 3.75 -73.27 50.99
CA TYR A 113 3.17 -72.45 49.93
C TYR A 113 2.61 -71.12 50.45
N GLN A 114 1.96 -71.12 51.61
CA GLN A 114 1.52 -69.89 52.28
C GLN A 114 2.70 -68.99 52.65
N GLN A 115 3.77 -69.54 53.22
CA GLN A 115 4.99 -68.79 53.55
C GLN A 115 5.66 -68.19 52.30
N GLU A 116 5.70 -68.93 51.20
CA GLU A 116 6.22 -68.42 49.92
C GLU A 116 5.36 -67.27 49.37
N LEU A 117 4.03 -67.38 49.47
CA LEU A 117 3.12 -66.30 49.09
C LEU A 117 3.29 -65.07 49.96
N GLU A 118 3.41 -65.23 51.28
CA GLU A 118 3.69 -64.14 52.22
C GLU A 118 4.99 -63.44 51.86
N ARG A 119 6.06 -64.21 51.59
CA ARG A 119 7.35 -63.66 51.15
C ARG A 119 7.23 -62.88 49.84
N GLN A 120 6.45 -63.37 48.88
CA GLN A 120 6.21 -62.64 47.61
C GLN A 120 5.44 -61.33 47.83
N LEU A 121 4.55 -61.27 48.81
CA LEU A 121 3.84 -60.05 49.18
C LEU A 121 4.80 -59.06 49.85
N GLU A 122 5.61 -59.51 50.80
CA GLU A 122 6.65 -58.70 51.45
C GLU A 122 7.63 -58.13 50.42
N GLU A 123 8.11 -58.95 49.47
CA GLU A 123 9.00 -58.48 48.40
C GLU A 123 8.34 -57.41 47.51
N LYS A 124 7.04 -57.54 47.23
CA LYS A 124 6.30 -56.52 46.48
C LYS A 124 6.14 -55.23 47.28
N GLU A 125 5.93 -55.33 48.58
CA GLU A 125 5.86 -54.16 49.47
C GLU A 125 7.22 -53.46 49.60
N HIS A 126 8.31 -54.21 49.77
CA HIS A 126 9.65 -53.66 49.75
C HIS A 126 9.97 -52.96 48.44
N LYS A 127 9.67 -53.56 47.28
CA LYS A 127 9.83 -52.89 45.98
C LYS A 127 9.01 -51.61 45.86
N ARG A 128 7.81 -51.58 46.43
CA ARG A 128 6.98 -50.35 46.48
C ARG A 128 7.63 -49.28 47.37
N GLN A 129 8.19 -49.67 48.51
CA GLN A 129 8.91 -48.76 49.41
C GLN A 129 10.16 -48.21 48.73
N GLU A 130 10.99 -49.05 48.12
CA GLU A 130 12.18 -48.66 47.36
C GLU A 130 11.82 -47.68 46.23
N ALA A 131 10.80 -47.99 45.42
CA ALA A 131 10.32 -47.10 44.37
C ALA A 131 9.80 -45.76 44.91
N TYR A 132 9.17 -45.77 46.09
CA TYR A 132 8.72 -44.54 46.75
C TYR A 132 9.90 -43.70 47.28
N GLU A 133 10.93 -44.34 47.84
CA GLU A 133 12.16 -43.68 48.27
C GLU A 133 12.93 -43.08 47.08
N GLU A 134 13.01 -43.81 45.97
CA GLU A 134 13.58 -43.31 44.71
C GLU A 134 12.79 -42.11 44.20
N PHE A 135 11.46 -42.19 44.18
CA PHE A 135 10.60 -41.06 43.82
C PHE A 135 10.83 -39.84 44.72
N LEU A 136 10.99 -40.02 46.03
CA LEU A 136 11.28 -38.91 46.94
C LEU A 136 12.67 -38.29 46.66
N LYS A 137 13.69 -39.12 46.37
CA LYS A 137 15.02 -38.64 45.98
C LYS A 137 14.94 -37.84 44.67
N GLU A 138 14.25 -38.36 43.66
CA GLU A 138 14.03 -37.67 42.39
C GLU A 138 13.28 -36.36 42.59
N LYS A 139 12.21 -36.35 43.40
CA LYS A 139 11.47 -35.13 43.72
C LYS A 139 12.37 -34.07 44.35
N LEU A 140 13.20 -34.45 45.33
CA LEU A 140 14.16 -33.52 45.96
C LEU A 140 15.17 -32.99 44.94
N MET A 141 15.69 -33.84 44.05
CA MET A 141 16.58 -33.40 42.97
C MET A 141 15.88 -32.42 42.02
N VAL A 142 14.63 -32.68 41.65
CA VAL A 142 13.82 -31.77 40.82
C VAL A 142 13.58 -30.45 41.54
N ASP A 143 13.21 -30.47 42.82
CA ASP A 143 13.02 -29.27 43.63
C ASP A 143 14.32 -28.44 43.72
N GLU A 144 15.49 -29.09 43.82
CA GLU A 144 16.80 -28.42 43.78
C GLU A 144 17.11 -27.81 42.41
N ILE A 145 16.78 -28.49 41.31
CA ILE A 145 16.93 -27.96 39.95
C ILE A 145 16.05 -26.72 39.77
N VAL A 146 14.78 -26.81 40.18
CA VAL A 146 13.82 -25.70 40.11
C VAL A 146 14.32 -24.53 40.94
N ARG A 147 14.84 -24.76 42.15
CA ARG A 147 15.45 -23.72 42.97
C ARG A 147 16.63 -23.04 42.26
N LYS A 148 17.52 -23.82 41.64
CA LYS A 148 18.66 -23.28 40.87
C LYS A 148 18.20 -22.42 39.69
N ILE A 149 17.18 -22.84 38.95
CA ILE A 149 16.59 -22.05 37.85
C ILE A 149 16.08 -20.71 38.38
N TYR A 150 15.31 -20.70 39.47
CA TYR A 150 14.84 -19.44 40.06
C TYR A 150 15.98 -18.53 40.53
N GLU A 151 17.04 -19.08 41.12
CA GLU A 151 18.22 -18.31 41.49
C GLU A 151 18.96 -17.75 40.27
N GLU A 152 19.09 -18.53 39.20
CA GLU A 152 19.69 -18.11 37.93
C GLU A 152 18.86 -16.99 37.27
N ASP A 153 17.55 -17.15 37.18
CA ASP A 153 16.63 -16.14 36.66
C ASP A 153 16.70 -14.82 37.45
N GLN A 154 16.80 -14.90 38.78
CA GLN A 154 16.99 -13.72 39.62
C GLN A 154 18.34 -13.03 39.36
N ARG A 155 19.44 -13.79 39.23
CA ARG A 155 20.76 -13.24 38.91
C ARG A 155 20.76 -12.60 37.52
N GLU A 156 20.13 -13.23 36.54
CA GLU A 156 19.99 -12.65 35.20
C GLU A 156 19.23 -11.33 35.23
N LEU A 157 18.12 -11.27 35.98
CA LEU A 157 17.34 -10.05 36.13
C LEU A 157 18.18 -8.92 36.76
N GLN A 158 18.93 -9.24 37.82
CA GLN A 158 19.86 -8.29 38.46
C GLN A 158 20.91 -7.77 37.48
N LEU A 159 21.59 -8.67 36.74
CA LEU A 159 22.58 -8.27 35.74
C LEU A 159 21.98 -7.43 34.61
N ARG A 160 20.74 -7.70 34.19
CA ARG A 160 20.03 -6.87 33.21
C ARG A 160 19.75 -5.48 33.77
N LEU A 161 19.26 -5.39 35.01
CA LEU A 161 19.03 -4.11 35.68
C LEU A 161 20.33 -3.32 35.84
N GLU A 162 21.42 -3.95 36.25
CA GLU A 162 22.74 -3.32 36.35
C GLU A 162 23.22 -2.78 35.00
N LYS A 163 23.05 -3.54 33.92
CA LYS A 163 23.37 -3.08 32.55
C LYS A 163 22.52 -1.88 32.15
N VAL A 164 21.22 -1.89 32.45
CA VAL A 164 20.31 -0.77 32.18
C VAL A 164 20.71 0.48 32.99
N VAL A 165 21.01 0.32 34.27
CA VAL A 165 21.45 1.44 35.12
C VAL A 165 22.80 1.98 34.64
N ALA A 166 23.74 1.10 34.24
CA ALA A 166 25.02 1.52 33.70
C ALA A 166 24.85 2.30 32.39
N THR A 167 24.04 1.82 31.45
CA THR A 167 23.78 2.55 30.18
C THR A 167 23.06 3.87 30.42
N GLN A 168 22.11 3.92 31.36
CA GLN A 168 21.46 5.17 31.76
C GLN A 168 22.48 6.19 32.29
N ARG A 169 23.39 5.78 33.19
CA ARG A 169 24.48 6.65 33.68
C ARG A 169 25.36 7.16 32.54
N TYR A 170 25.78 6.29 31.62
CA TYR A 170 26.56 6.71 30.45
C TYR A 170 25.80 7.72 29.58
N ILE A 171 24.49 7.53 29.37
CA ILE A 171 23.66 8.46 28.61
C ILE A 171 23.53 9.80 29.34
N GLU A 172 23.34 9.79 30.65
CA GLU A 172 23.26 11.00 31.47
C GLU A 172 24.56 11.80 31.44
N ASP A 173 25.70 11.12 31.60
CA ASP A 173 27.01 11.76 31.54
C ASP A 173 27.31 12.30 30.15
N PHE A 174 26.94 11.56 29.09
CA PHE A 174 27.04 12.07 27.72
C PHE A 174 26.15 13.30 27.48
N LYS A 175 24.92 13.32 28.01
CA LYS A 175 24.02 14.49 27.93
C LYS A 175 24.60 15.69 28.67
N LYS A 176 25.22 15.50 29.84
CA LYS A 176 25.92 16.57 30.58
C LYS A 176 27.09 17.13 29.76
N GLN A 177 27.96 16.27 29.26
CA GLN A 177 29.09 16.66 28.40
C GLN A 177 28.61 17.41 27.14
N GLN A 178 27.53 16.95 26.51
CA GLN A 178 26.96 17.63 25.35
C GLN A 178 26.34 18.99 25.71
N ALA A 179 25.78 19.14 26.91
CA ALA A 179 25.25 20.41 27.39
C ALA A 179 26.38 21.40 27.70
N GLU A 180 27.44 20.94 28.37
CA GLU A 180 28.67 21.71 28.62
C GLU A 180 29.32 22.15 27.31
N TRP A 181 29.43 21.25 26.34
CA TRP A 181 29.95 21.59 25.01
C TRP A 181 29.09 22.63 24.30
N ARG A 182 27.77 22.48 24.32
CA ARG A 182 26.83 23.48 23.77
C ARG A 182 26.94 24.83 24.48
N HIS A 183 27.16 24.84 25.79
CA HIS A 183 27.36 26.07 26.55
C HIS A 183 28.66 26.76 26.14
N LEU A 184 29.78 26.04 26.13
CA LEU A 184 31.08 26.56 25.69
C LEU A 184 31.01 27.09 24.25
N GLU A 185 30.31 26.39 23.36
CA GLU A 185 30.17 26.84 21.97
C GLU A 185 29.31 28.10 21.85
N ARG A 186 28.24 28.21 22.66
CA ARG A 186 27.46 29.46 22.75
C ARG A 186 28.30 30.61 23.27
N GLU A 187 29.11 30.40 24.31
CA GLU A 187 30.00 31.45 24.84
C GLU A 187 31.02 31.92 23.80
N LYS A 188 31.58 31.00 22.99
CA LYS A 188 32.46 31.37 21.88
C LYS A 188 31.73 32.19 20.82
N VAL A 189 30.56 31.73 20.39
CA VAL A 189 29.74 32.45 19.40
C VAL A 189 29.30 33.82 19.93
N GLU A 190 28.93 33.93 21.21
CA GLU A 190 28.61 35.20 21.84
C GLU A 190 29.82 36.14 21.89
N ALA A 191 31.01 35.62 22.20
CA ALA A 191 32.24 36.41 22.17
C ALA A 191 32.59 36.89 20.74
N GLU A 192 32.42 36.05 19.74
CA GLU A 192 32.57 36.42 18.33
C GLU A 192 31.53 37.46 17.89
N ASN A 193 30.27 37.28 18.28
CA ASN A 193 29.21 38.24 18.02
C ASN A 193 29.49 39.60 18.66
N ARG A 194 30.03 39.64 19.89
CA ARG A 194 30.48 40.89 20.52
C ARG A 194 31.56 41.58 19.69
N ARG A 195 32.56 40.84 19.21
CA ARG A 195 33.60 41.38 18.31
C ARG A 195 33.01 41.89 16.99
N ILE A 196 32.04 41.19 16.41
CA ILE A 196 31.35 41.62 15.19
C ILE A 196 30.57 42.92 15.44
N ILE A 197 29.86 43.03 16.56
CA ILE A 197 29.12 44.25 16.93
C ILE A 197 30.07 45.42 17.16
N GLU A 198 31.17 45.21 17.88
CA GLU A 198 32.22 46.23 18.07
C GLU A 198 32.79 46.70 16.74
N PHE A 199 33.08 45.76 15.83
CA PHE A 199 33.56 46.07 14.48
C PHE A 199 32.50 46.81 13.64
N ALA A 200 31.22 46.40 13.73
CA ALA A 200 30.12 47.06 13.05
C ALA A 200 29.95 48.52 13.53
N HIS A 201 29.98 48.75 14.85
CA HIS A 201 29.97 50.10 15.42
C HIS A 201 31.19 50.93 14.99
N TYR A 202 32.36 50.31 14.89
CA TYR A 202 33.56 50.98 14.37
C TYR A 202 33.40 51.39 12.90
N GLN A 203 32.83 50.52 12.05
CA GLN A 203 32.55 50.85 10.66
C GLN A 203 31.49 51.95 10.53
N GLN A 204 30.40 51.87 11.31
CA GLN A 204 29.38 52.91 11.38
C GLN A 204 29.99 54.26 11.74
N ARG A 205 30.85 54.33 12.76
CA ARG A 205 31.55 55.59 13.11
C ARG A 205 32.42 56.11 11.96
N LYS A 206 33.17 55.23 11.28
CA LYS A 206 33.94 55.63 10.09
C LYS A 206 33.07 56.14 8.95
N GLU A 207 31.93 55.53 8.72
CA GLU A 207 30.96 55.98 7.73
C GLU A 207 30.33 57.32 8.14
N GLU A 208 29.96 57.48 9.41
CA GLU A 208 29.48 58.74 9.98
C GLU A 208 30.52 59.87 9.82
N ASP A 209 31.79 59.61 10.13
CA ASP A 209 32.88 60.56 9.94
C ASP A 209 33.04 60.94 8.45
N ARG A 210 33.00 59.95 7.54
CA ARG A 210 33.02 60.20 6.09
C ARG A 210 31.82 61.05 5.67
N MET A 211 30.62 60.71 6.11
CA MET A 211 29.40 61.45 5.81
C MET A 211 29.44 62.86 6.40
N ALA A 212 30.05 63.07 7.56
CA ALA A 212 30.29 64.40 8.13
C ALA A 212 31.22 65.22 7.23
N THR A 213 32.34 64.66 6.77
CA THR A 213 33.24 65.38 5.84
C THR A 213 32.57 65.69 4.49
N VAL A 214 31.68 64.82 4.00
CA VAL A 214 30.88 65.09 2.79
C VAL A 214 29.88 66.21 3.04
N LYS A 215 29.15 66.19 4.16
CA LYS A 215 28.23 67.26 4.55
C LYS A 215 28.94 68.60 4.72
N GLU A 216 30.12 68.65 5.33
CA GLU A 216 30.92 69.87 5.44
C GLU A 216 31.32 70.41 4.05
N ARG A 217 31.69 69.53 3.12
CA ARG A 217 31.98 69.91 1.72
C ARG A 217 30.74 70.38 0.98
N GLU A 218 29.58 69.76 1.19
CA GLU A 218 28.31 70.17 0.62
C GLU A 218 27.87 71.53 1.17
N GLN A 219 27.98 71.75 2.48
CA GLN A 219 27.73 73.04 3.12
C GLN A 219 28.67 74.13 2.58
N ALA A 220 29.96 73.84 2.38
CA ALA A 220 30.90 74.75 1.74
C ALA A 220 30.53 75.04 0.26
N LYS A 221 30.01 74.06 -0.47
CA LYS A 221 29.47 74.29 -1.83
C LYS A 221 28.20 75.15 -1.77
N GLU A 222 27.31 74.91 -0.83
CA GLU A 222 26.09 75.70 -0.66
C GLU A 222 26.38 77.15 -0.31
N THR A 223 27.38 77.43 0.54
CA THR A 223 27.79 78.81 0.83
C THR A 223 28.37 79.48 -0.40
N LEU A 224 29.19 78.78 -1.19
CA LEU A 224 29.68 79.29 -2.48
C LEU A 224 28.54 79.52 -3.48
N HIS A 225 27.57 78.59 -3.58
CA HIS A 225 26.39 78.74 -4.42
C HIS A 225 25.55 79.95 -3.98
N LYS A 226 25.35 80.17 -2.68
CA LYS A 226 24.65 81.36 -2.16
C LYS A 226 25.38 82.64 -2.55
N MET A 227 26.71 82.68 -2.43
CA MET A 227 27.52 83.83 -2.86
C MET A 227 27.40 84.09 -4.36
N LEU A 228 27.50 83.04 -5.18
CA LEU A 228 27.35 83.14 -6.64
C LEU A 228 25.93 83.59 -7.02
N SER A 229 24.89 83.09 -6.36
CA SER A 229 23.51 83.53 -6.59
C SER A 229 23.34 85.03 -6.31
N VAL A 230 23.92 85.53 -5.21
CA VAL A 230 23.90 86.97 -4.90
C VAL A 230 24.67 87.77 -5.96
N GLN A 231 25.83 87.28 -6.42
CA GLN A 231 26.58 87.94 -7.50
C GLN A 231 25.79 87.97 -8.82
N ILE A 232 25.16 86.85 -9.20
CA ILE A 232 24.30 86.78 -10.40
C ILE A 232 23.10 87.72 -10.26
N GLU A 233 22.48 87.81 -9.09
CA GLU A 233 21.39 88.78 -8.85
C GLU A 233 21.87 90.23 -8.97
N MET A 234 23.05 90.55 -8.45
CA MET A 234 23.64 91.88 -8.61
C MET A 234 23.92 92.18 -10.09
N GLU A 235 24.55 91.26 -10.82
CA GLU A 235 24.79 91.41 -12.26
C GLU A 235 23.49 91.56 -13.06
N LYS A 236 22.44 90.79 -12.72
CA LYS A 236 21.12 90.93 -13.34
C LYS A 236 20.52 92.31 -13.05
N ARG A 237 20.58 92.80 -11.80
CA ARG A 237 20.12 94.16 -11.46
C ARG A 237 20.88 95.23 -12.23
N GLU A 238 22.19 95.08 -12.42
CA GLU A 238 22.97 96.00 -13.25
C GLU A 238 22.58 95.91 -14.73
N ARG A 239 22.34 94.72 -15.28
CA ARG A 239 21.82 94.54 -16.65
C ARG A 239 20.44 95.17 -16.82
N GLU A 240 19.51 94.93 -15.88
CA GLU A 240 18.18 95.54 -15.88
C GLU A 240 18.25 97.06 -15.80
N LYS A 241 19.15 97.63 -14.99
CA LYS A 241 19.38 99.10 -14.99
C LYS A 241 19.86 99.59 -16.35
N MET A 242 20.80 98.89 -16.98
CA MET A 242 21.28 99.26 -18.32
C MET A 242 20.21 99.12 -19.39
N GLU A 243 19.35 98.11 -19.31
CA GLU A 243 18.20 97.93 -20.20
C GLU A 243 17.16 99.04 -20.00
N ARG A 244 16.85 99.44 -18.76
CA ARG A 244 15.99 100.60 -18.48
C ARG A 244 16.53 101.89 -19.10
N VAL A 245 17.84 102.14 -18.98
CA VAL A 245 18.47 103.32 -19.62
C VAL A 245 18.35 103.24 -21.15
N ARG A 246 18.46 102.06 -21.76
CA ARG A 246 18.24 101.89 -23.21
C ARG A 246 16.77 102.12 -23.60
N GLU A 247 15.83 101.64 -22.80
CA GLU A 247 14.40 101.89 -23.01
C GLU A 247 14.07 103.38 -22.90
N GLU A 248 14.63 104.09 -21.91
CA GLU A 248 14.51 105.54 -21.75
C GLU A 248 15.07 106.29 -22.96
N LEU A 249 16.26 105.94 -23.44
CA LEU A 249 16.85 106.53 -24.64
C LEU A 249 16.01 106.28 -25.90
N HIS A 250 15.49 105.06 -26.08
CA HIS A 250 14.64 104.74 -27.22
C HIS A 250 13.32 105.53 -27.19
N LEU A 251 12.74 105.78 -26.01
CA LEU A 251 11.56 106.65 -25.86
C LEU A 251 11.88 108.11 -26.16
N GLU A 252 13.06 108.60 -25.78
CA GLU A 252 13.53 109.95 -26.15
C GLU A 252 13.75 110.08 -27.67
N GLU A 253 14.39 109.10 -28.32
CA GLU A 253 14.54 109.07 -29.78
C GLU A 253 13.18 109.08 -30.50
N GLN A 254 12.20 108.31 -30.02
CA GLN A 254 10.84 108.34 -30.55
C GLN A 254 10.16 109.70 -30.35
N ALA A 255 10.36 110.35 -29.20
CA ALA A 255 9.82 111.68 -28.93
C ALA A 255 10.48 112.76 -29.83
N GLU A 256 11.79 112.67 -30.08
CA GLU A 256 12.49 113.53 -31.02
C GLU A 256 12.02 113.31 -32.46
N ALA A 257 11.83 112.06 -32.88
CA ALA A 257 11.28 111.73 -34.19
C ALA A 257 9.85 112.28 -34.37
N ALA A 258 9.00 112.20 -33.32
CA ALA A 258 7.67 112.80 -33.34
C ALA A 258 7.73 114.34 -33.48
N ARG A 259 8.63 115.01 -32.76
CA ARG A 259 8.87 116.46 -32.92
C ARG A 259 9.32 116.83 -34.33
N GLN A 260 10.18 116.01 -34.95
CA GLN A 260 10.62 116.20 -36.33
C GLN A 260 9.48 116.01 -37.32
N GLN A 261 8.62 115.00 -37.12
CA GLN A 261 7.41 114.81 -37.93
C GLN A 261 6.45 116.00 -37.83
N GLU A 262 6.24 116.56 -36.63
CA GLU A 262 5.45 117.78 -36.45
C GLU A 262 6.04 118.98 -37.21
N ILE A 263 7.37 119.15 -37.22
CA ILE A 263 8.06 120.18 -38.00
C ILE A 263 7.86 119.94 -39.51
N GLU A 264 8.03 118.71 -39.99
CA GLU A 264 7.83 118.35 -41.40
C GLU A 264 6.37 118.55 -41.85
N GLU A 265 5.38 118.24 -41.01
CA GLU A 265 3.97 118.51 -41.30
C GLU A 265 3.69 120.02 -41.39
N MET A 266 4.29 120.81 -40.49
CA MET A 266 4.21 122.27 -40.54
C MET A 266 4.88 122.82 -41.80
N GLU A 267 6.03 122.27 -42.22
CA GLU A 267 6.67 122.61 -43.50
C GLU A 267 5.81 122.24 -44.70
N LYS A 268 5.20 121.05 -44.73
CA LYS A 268 4.30 120.62 -45.81
C LYS A 268 3.08 121.54 -45.92
N ARG A 269 2.51 122.00 -44.80
CA ARG A 269 1.42 123.00 -44.79
C ARG A 269 1.85 124.35 -45.36
N ILE A 270 3.10 124.77 -45.12
CA ILE A 270 3.68 126.00 -45.68
C ILE A 270 3.95 125.84 -47.19
N ARG A 271 4.51 124.70 -47.62
CA ARG A 271 4.76 124.39 -49.05
C ARG A 271 3.47 124.33 -49.85
N GLN A 272 2.42 123.70 -49.34
CA GLN A 272 1.10 123.66 -49.99
C GLN A 272 0.48 125.06 -50.14
N ARG A 273 0.70 125.97 -49.17
CA ARG A 273 0.29 127.38 -49.29
C ARG A 273 1.06 128.13 -50.38
N LEU A 274 2.35 127.88 -50.52
CA LEU A 274 3.20 128.47 -51.56
C LEU A 274 2.89 127.91 -52.96
N GLU A 275 2.64 126.61 -53.08
CA GLU A 275 2.26 125.94 -54.34
C GLU A 275 0.90 126.43 -54.86
N LEU A 276 -0.08 126.67 -53.97
CA LEU A 276 -1.35 127.33 -54.34
C LEU A 276 -1.17 128.77 -54.85
N GLN A 277 -0.15 129.48 -54.34
CA GLN A 277 0.16 130.84 -54.76
C GLN A 277 0.91 130.86 -56.11
N GLN A 278 1.78 129.87 -56.36
CA GLN A 278 2.51 129.68 -57.63
C GLN A 278 1.61 129.18 -58.77
N THR A 279 0.72 128.21 -58.52
CA THR A 279 -0.21 127.68 -59.54
C THR A 279 -1.20 128.74 -60.06
N CYS A 280 -1.60 129.71 -59.22
CA CYS A 280 -2.39 130.86 -59.66
C CYS A 280 -1.63 131.80 -60.61
N GLN A 281 -0.31 131.94 -60.43
CA GLN A 281 0.55 132.73 -61.32
C GLN A 281 0.83 132.00 -62.65
N GLU A 282 1.00 130.67 -62.61
CA GLU A 282 1.23 129.82 -63.79
C GLU A 282 0.01 129.72 -64.71
N MET A 283 -1.21 129.68 -64.16
CA MET A 283 -2.45 129.64 -64.96
C MET A 283 -2.66 130.93 -65.80
N MET A 284 -2.14 132.08 -65.32
CA MET A 284 -2.18 133.35 -66.06
C MET A 284 -1.15 133.40 -67.20
N ALA A 285 0.01 132.75 -67.03
CA ALA A 285 1.05 132.64 -68.06
C ALA A 285 0.68 131.65 -69.18
N PHE A 286 0.03 130.53 -68.85
CA PHE A 286 -0.39 129.51 -69.83
C PHE A 286 -1.47 130.01 -70.82
N LYS A 287 -2.30 130.98 -70.38
CA LYS A 287 -3.33 131.60 -71.23
C LYS A 287 -2.75 132.53 -72.32
N GLN A 288 -1.54 133.04 -72.13
CA GLN A 288 -0.85 133.93 -73.09
C GLN A 288 -0.01 133.16 -74.12
N LEU A 289 0.58 132.02 -73.75
CA LEU A 289 1.36 131.17 -74.67
C LEU A 289 0.50 130.42 -75.71
N ARG A 290 -0.76 130.10 -75.38
CA ARG A 290 -1.66 129.33 -76.26
C ARG A 290 -2.09 130.08 -77.54
N ILE A 291 -2.05 131.42 -77.56
CA ILE A 291 -2.41 132.25 -78.73
C ILE A 291 -1.24 132.40 -79.73
N GLN A 292 0.00 132.10 -79.31
CA GLN A 292 1.19 132.18 -80.16
C GLN A 292 1.52 130.85 -80.86
N ALA A 293 1.23 129.69 -80.23
CA ALA A 293 1.49 128.37 -80.82
C ALA A 293 0.56 127.99 -82.00
N GLU A 294 -0.71 128.44 -82.01
CA GLU A 294 -1.64 128.18 -83.13
C GLU A 294 -1.21 128.83 -84.45
N LYS A 295 -0.29 129.81 -84.43
CA LYS A 295 0.24 130.47 -85.65
C LYS A 295 1.47 129.78 -86.26
N GLU A 296 2.13 128.89 -85.53
CA GLU A 296 3.38 128.23 -85.98
C GLU A 296 3.14 126.81 -86.56
N GLU A 297 2.02 126.16 -86.21
CA GLU A 297 1.72 124.78 -86.68
C GLU A 297 1.17 124.70 -88.12
N GLU A 298 0.61 125.79 -88.67
CA GLU A 298 0.14 125.80 -90.08
C GLU A 298 1.28 125.72 -91.12
N GLU A 299 2.52 126.04 -90.75
CA GLU A 299 3.66 126.10 -91.69
C GLU A 299 4.49 124.79 -91.76
N ALA A 300 4.47 123.95 -90.71
CA ALA A 300 5.32 122.76 -90.60
C ALA A 300 4.78 121.49 -91.30
N PHE A 301 3.47 121.39 -91.57
CA PHE A 301 2.84 120.19 -92.14
C PHE A 301 3.16 119.95 -93.63
N ARG A 302 3.74 120.94 -94.34
CA ARG A 302 4.02 120.86 -95.79
C ARG A 302 5.32 120.13 -96.17
N GLN A 303 6.24 119.84 -95.24
CA GLN A 303 7.60 119.35 -95.58
C GLN A 303 7.89 117.87 -95.22
N LEU A 304 7.12 117.21 -94.36
CA LEU A 304 7.52 115.91 -93.77
C LEU A 304 7.10 114.66 -94.56
N LEU A 305 6.30 114.80 -95.63
CA LEU A 305 5.80 113.66 -96.41
C LEU A 305 6.84 113.00 -97.35
N MET A 306 8.10 113.47 -97.39
CA MET A 306 9.15 112.94 -98.28
C MET A 306 10.18 111.98 -97.65
N ALA A 307 10.28 111.85 -96.32
CA ALA A 307 11.40 111.10 -95.68
C ALA A 307 11.13 109.61 -95.40
N LYS A 308 9.92 109.12 -95.69
CA LYS A 308 9.40 107.76 -95.38
C LYS A 308 9.98 106.60 -96.23
N PHE A 309 11.15 106.74 -96.84
CA PHE A 309 11.68 105.68 -97.73
C PHE A 309 13.08 105.17 -97.39
N ALA A 310 13.73 105.68 -96.33
CA ALA A 310 15.12 105.28 -96.01
C ALA A 310 15.23 104.13 -94.98
N GLU A 311 14.24 103.97 -94.08
CA GLU A 311 13.71 102.64 -93.79
C GLU A 311 14.70 101.54 -93.36
N ASP A 312 14.48 100.34 -93.85
CA ASP A 312 14.77 99.15 -93.06
C ASP A 312 15.56 98.09 -93.82
N ASP A 313 16.54 98.53 -94.62
CA ASP A 313 17.34 97.68 -95.53
C ASP A 313 18.67 97.19 -94.93
N ARG A 314 18.88 97.28 -93.60
CA ARG A 314 20.21 96.98 -93.00
C ARG A 314 20.30 96.00 -91.84
N ASN A 315 19.29 95.15 -91.63
CA ASN A 315 19.44 93.87 -90.91
C ASN A 315 19.70 94.03 -89.40
N GLU A 316 18.90 93.50 -88.48
CA GLU A 316 18.24 92.20 -88.44
C GLU A 316 19.18 91.00 -88.69
N GLN A 317 19.62 90.40 -87.58
CA GLN A 317 19.58 88.95 -87.31
C GLN A 317 20.90 88.23 -86.93
N MET A 318 20.71 87.34 -85.94
CA MET A 318 21.45 86.10 -85.62
C MET A 318 22.60 86.16 -84.60
N ASN A 319 22.30 86.01 -83.29
CA ASN A 319 23.01 85.05 -82.40
C ASN A 319 22.39 84.90 -80.99
N GLY A 320 21.13 84.45 -80.92
CA GLY A 320 20.44 84.06 -79.67
C GLY A 320 20.74 82.64 -79.15
N GLN A 321 21.66 81.88 -79.78
CA GLN A 321 21.87 80.44 -79.50
C GLN A 321 23.03 80.08 -78.54
N LYS A 322 23.87 81.02 -78.09
CA LYS A 322 25.10 80.68 -77.30
C LYS A 322 24.97 80.73 -75.77
N ARG A 323 23.82 81.11 -75.18
CA ARG A 323 23.63 81.14 -73.70
C ARG A 323 22.84 79.95 -73.11
N ARG A 324 22.07 79.20 -73.91
CA ARG A 324 21.17 78.12 -73.43
C ARG A 324 21.87 76.80 -73.04
N MET A 325 23.07 76.49 -73.56
CA MET A 325 23.73 75.20 -73.30
C MET A 325 24.46 75.11 -71.94
N LYS A 326 24.97 76.22 -71.39
CA LYS A 326 25.73 76.22 -70.10
C LYS A 326 24.86 76.20 -68.83
N GLN A 327 23.54 76.40 -68.95
CA GLN A 327 22.60 76.36 -67.83
C GLN A 327 22.02 74.96 -67.57
N LEU A 328 22.21 74.00 -68.48
CA LEU A 328 21.67 72.63 -68.38
C LEU A 328 22.58 71.64 -67.62
N GLU A 329 23.89 71.90 -67.54
CA GLU A 329 24.82 71.04 -66.78
C GLU A 329 24.79 71.35 -65.28
N HIS A 330 24.59 72.62 -64.89
CA HIS A 330 24.45 73.04 -63.49
C HIS A 330 23.08 72.69 -62.85
N LYS A 331 22.03 72.48 -63.65
CA LYS A 331 20.70 72.06 -63.14
C LYS A 331 20.66 70.56 -62.76
N ARG A 332 21.37 69.70 -63.48
CA ARG A 332 21.37 68.23 -63.25
C ARG A 332 22.13 67.77 -61.99
N ALA A 333 23.03 68.59 -61.46
CA ALA A 333 23.78 68.28 -60.22
C ALA A 333 23.03 68.69 -58.94
N VAL A 334 22.07 69.62 -59.04
CA VAL A 334 21.25 70.13 -57.92
C VAL A 334 19.93 69.35 -57.80
N GLU A 335 19.43 68.77 -58.88
CA GLU A 335 18.22 67.91 -58.88
C GLU A 335 18.44 66.57 -58.13
N LYS A 336 19.62 65.94 -58.23
CA LYS A 336 19.93 64.67 -57.52
C LYS A 336 19.88 64.78 -55.99
N LEU A 337 20.26 65.92 -55.40
CA LEU A 337 20.22 66.15 -53.95
C LEU A 337 18.83 66.56 -53.43
N LEU A 338 17.94 67.01 -54.32
CA LEU A 338 16.53 67.30 -54.01
C LEU A 338 15.62 66.08 -54.22
N GLU A 339 16.00 65.15 -55.09
CA GLU A 339 15.30 63.87 -55.32
C GLU A 339 15.51 62.87 -54.18
N GLU A 340 16.68 62.80 -53.55
CA GLU A 340 16.93 61.95 -52.36
C GLU A 340 16.10 62.39 -51.13
N ARG A 341 15.81 63.69 -50.99
CA ARG A 341 14.99 64.25 -49.90
C ARG A 341 13.47 64.16 -50.17
N ARG A 342 13.05 64.14 -51.44
CA ARG A 342 11.66 63.85 -51.84
C ARG A 342 11.33 62.36 -51.77
N GLN A 343 12.29 61.47 -52.05
CA GLN A 343 12.11 60.02 -51.95
C GLN A 343 11.93 59.52 -50.52
N GLN A 344 12.55 60.17 -49.52
CA GLN A 344 12.33 59.84 -48.10
C GLN A 344 10.95 60.30 -47.59
N TYR A 345 10.43 61.43 -48.08
CA TYR A 345 9.09 61.94 -47.72
C TYR A 345 7.95 61.21 -48.46
N LEU A 346 8.18 60.78 -49.71
CA LEU A 346 7.24 59.94 -50.46
C LEU A 346 7.22 58.49 -49.93
N ALA A 347 8.35 57.93 -49.48
CA ALA A 347 8.40 56.60 -48.89
C ALA A 347 7.72 56.49 -47.50
N GLU A 348 7.61 57.60 -46.75
CA GLU A 348 6.81 57.65 -45.52
C GLU A 348 5.30 57.81 -45.81
N GLN A 349 4.92 58.58 -46.83
CA GLN A 349 3.54 58.65 -47.31
C GLN A 349 3.04 57.34 -47.95
N GLU A 350 3.89 56.65 -48.73
CA GLU A 350 3.55 55.37 -49.37
C GLU A 350 3.36 54.25 -48.33
N ARG A 351 4.12 54.25 -47.21
CA ARG A 351 3.88 53.31 -46.10
C ARG A 351 2.57 53.58 -45.36
N GLU A 352 2.19 54.84 -45.15
CA GLU A 352 0.87 55.20 -44.60
C GLU A 352 -0.29 54.90 -45.57
N GLU A 353 -0.05 54.92 -46.89
CA GLU A 353 -1.05 54.54 -47.90
C GLU A 353 -1.15 53.02 -48.07
N GLU A 354 -0.05 52.28 -47.95
CA GLU A 354 -0.02 50.81 -47.93
C GLU A 354 -0.69 50.24 -46.67
N GLU A 355 -0.50 50.84 -45.49
CA GLU A 355 -1.22 50.43 -44.27
C GLU A 355 -2.74 50.70 -44.39
N ARG A 356 -3.14 51.86 -44.96
CA ARG A 356 -4.54 52.17 -45.26
C ARG A 356 -5.12 51.29 -46.39
N ALA A 357 -4.32 50.84 -47.35
CA ALA A 357 -4.73 49.90 -48.39
C ALA A 357 -4.92 48.48 -47.82
N MET A 358 -4.02 48.02 -46.94
CA MET A 358 -4.14 46.73 -46.25
C MET A 358 -5.34 46.69 -45.30
N GLU A 359 -5.69 47.80 -44.64
CA GLU A 359 -6.96 47.92 -43.90
C GLU A 359 -8.18 47.87 -44.83
N LYS A 360 -8.15 48.57 -45.97
CA LYS A 360 -9.23 48.50 -46.98
C LYS A 360 -9.38 47.11 -47.60
N GLU A 361 -8.30 46.36 -47.80
CA GLU A 361 -8.35 44.98 -48.29
C GLU A 361 -8.91 44.02 -47.24
N ARG A 362 -8.55 44.19 -45.95
CA ARG A 362 -9.15 43.45 -44.83
C ARG A 362 -10.65 43.77 -44.67
N GLU A 363 -11.04 45.02 -44.84
CA GLU A 363 -12.45 45.42 -44.86
C GLU A 363 -13.19 44.89 -46.09
N ALA A 364 -12.56 44.83 -47.27
CA ALA A 364 -13.12 44.25 -48.48
C ALA A 364 -13.30 42.73 -48.35
N GLN A 365 -12.35 42.01 -47.74
CA GLN A 365 -12.48 40.59 -47.42
C GLN A 365 -13.61 40.34 -46.41
N ARG A 366 -13.76 41.19 -45.37
CA ARG A 366 -14.92 41.17 -44.47
C ARG A 366 -16.24 41.38 -45.21
N ARG A 367 -16.31 42.35 -46.13
CA ARG A 367 -17.52 42.61 -46.92
C ARG A 367 -17.87 41.42 -47.83
N LYS A 368 -16.88 40.78 -48.46
CA LYS A 368 -17.11 39.55 -49.26
C LYS A 368 -17.69 38.41 -48.41
N ILE A 369 -17.15 38.16 -47.21
CA ILE A 369 -17.66 37.13 -46.29
C ILE A 369 -19.10 37.46 -45.84
N ILE A 370 -19.40 38.74 -45.57
CA ILE A 370 -20.76 39.19 -45.21
C ILE A 370 -21.73 39.04 -46.39
N GLU A 371 -21.33 39.39 -47.61
CA GLU A 371 -22.17 39.23 -48.80
C GLU A 371 -22.39 37.73 -49.14
N GLU A 372 -21.37 36.88 -48.96
CA GLU A 372 -21.46 35.43 -49.12
C GLU A 372 -22.42 34.79 -48.11
N GLU A 373 -22.32 35.14 -46.81
CA GLU A 373 -23.25 34.65 -45.78
C GLU A 373 -24.66 35.26 -45.95
N ARG A 374 -24.78 36.51 -46.42
CA ARG A 374 -26.06 37.14 -46.81
C ARG A 374 -26.72 36.35 -47.95
N GLN A 375 -25.98 36.00 -49.00
CA GLN A 375 -26.49 35.18 -50.11
C GLN A 375 -26.83 33.74 -49.67
N ARG A 376 -26.08 33.17 -48.73
CA ARG A 376 -26.34 31.85 -48.14
C ARG A 376 -27.65 31.85 -47.34
N LEU A 377 -27.88 32.86 -46.52
CA LEU A 377 -29.13 33.09 -45.78
C LEU A 377 -30.30 33.34 -46.72
N LEU A 378 -30.12 34.13 -47.78
CA LEU A 378 -31.16 34.38 -48.77
C LEU A 378 -31.51 33.08 -49.54
N LYS A 379 -30.57 32.25 -49.96
CA LYS A 379 -30.87 30.96 -50.62
C LYS A 379 -31.58 29.95 -49.72
N GLN A 380 -31.25 29.91 -48.43
CA GLN A 380 -31.86 28.96 -47.48
C GLN A 380 -33.27 29.35 -47.04
N HIS A 381 -33.55 30.66 -46.95
CA HIS A 381 -34.81 31.18 -46.40
C HIS A 381 -35.76 31.76 -47.46
N ALA A 382 -35.28 32.24 -48.62
CA ALA A 382 -36.14 32.86 -49.63
C ALA A 382 -37.10 31.86 -50.30
N THR A 383 -36.69 30.61 -50.47
CA THR A 383 -37.56 29.54 -51.00
C THR A 383 -38.60 29.04 -49.99
N LYS A 384 -38.32 29.16 -48.67
CA LYS A 384 -39.20 28.71 -47.57
C LYS A 384 -40.15 29.78 -47.04
N LEU A 385 -39.88 31.06 -47.30
CA LEU A 385 -40.66 32.21 -46.81
C LEU A 385 -41.36 33.00 -47.93
N LEU A 386 -41.50 32.42 -49.13
CA LEU A 386 -42.28 32.99 -50.24
C LEU A 386 -43.70 33.35 -49.76
N GLY A 387 -43.99 34.66 -49.74
CA GLY A 387 -45.29 35.21 -49.34
C GLY A 387 -45.30 36.02 -48.04
N TYR A 388 -44.26 35.92 -47.19
CA TYR A 388 -44.21 36.60 -45.88
C TYR A 388 -42.99 37.50 -45.66
N LEU A 389 -42.23 37.84 -46.72
CA LEU A 389 -41.10 38.79 -46.62
C LEU A 389 -41.56 40.27 -46.78
N PRO A 390 -41.10 41.18 -45.90
CA PRO A 390 -41.25 42.64 -46.07
C PRO A 390 -40.58 43.18 -47.34
N LYS A 391 -41.14 44.23 -47.95
CA LYS A 391 -40.55 44.93 -49.11
C LYS A 391 -39.17 45.51 -48.75
N GLY A 392 -38.15 45.30 -49.60
CA GLY A 392 -36.83 45.96 -49.50
C GLY A 392 -35.61 45.08 -49.13
N ILE A 393 -35.76 43.75 -49.08
CA ILE A 393 -34.68 42.83 -48.63
C ILE A 393 -33.76 42.36 -49.79
N PHE A 394 -34.26 42.39 -51.02
CA PHE A 394 -33.51 42.01 -52.22
C PHE A 394 -32.96 43.25 -52.94
N ARG A 395 -31.67 43.24 -53.30
CA ARG A 395 -31.09 44.19 -54.26
C ARG A 395 -31.36 43.71 -55.68
N GLU A 396 -31.29 44.60 -56.66
CA GLU A 396 -31.53 44.29 -58.08
C GLU A 396 -30.62 43.14 -58.58
N ASP A 397 -29.40 43.04 -58.07
CA ASP A 397 -28.43 41.96 -58.37
C ASP A 397 -28.75 40.60 -57.69
N ASP A 398 -29.51 40.61 -56.58
CA ASP A 398 -29.84 39.39 -55.83
C ASP A 398 -30.88 38.54 -56.58
N LEU A 399 -31.67 39.14 -57.47
CA LEU A 399 -32.69 38.46 -58.27
C LEU A 399 -32.09 37.57 -59.37
N GLU A 400 -30.86 37.83 -59.81
CA GLU A 400 -30.23 37.05 -60.89
C GLU A 400 -29.91 35.60 -60.47
N HIS A 401 -29.73 35.38 -59.16
CA HIS A 401 -29.21 34.16 -58.55
C HIS A 401 -30.28 33.12 -58.13
N PHE A 402 -31.55 33.37 -58.46
CA PHE A 402 -32.69 32.47 -58.18
C PHE A 402 -33.28 31.86 -59.46
N ASP A 403 -33.88 30.67 -59.34
CA ASP A 403 -34.47 29.91 -60.45
C ASP A 403 -35.57 30.70 -61.20
N GLU A 404 -35.73 30.43 -62.50
CA GLU A 404 -36.74 31.06 -63.39
C GLU A 404 -38.16 31.04 -62.79
N ASP A 405 -38.51 29.99 -62.04
CA ASP A 405 -39.81 29.84 -61.37
C ASP A 405 -40.03 30.90 -60.27
N PHE A 406 -38.96 31.33 -59.59
CA PHE A 406 -38.98 32.39 -58.58
C PHE A 406 -39.12 33.77 -59.25
N LYS A 407 -38.40 34.00 -60.35
CA LYS A 407 -38.46 35.24 -61.14
C LYS A 407 -39.85 35.46 -61.74
N ASN A 408 -40.48 34.40 -62.24
CA ASN A 408 -41.80 34.49 -62.89
C ASN A 408 -42.93 34.74 -61.89
N ASN A 409 -42.92 34.11 -60.69
CA ASN A 409 -43.94 34.37 -59.67
C ASN A 409 -43.80 35.76 -59.01
N PHE A 410 -42.57 36.25 -58.80
CA PHE A 410 -42.34 37.58 -58.24
C PHE A 410 -42.80 38.69 -59.21
N LYS A 411 -42.62 38.47 -60.53
CA LYS A 411 -43.10 39.38 -61.58
C LYS A 411 -44.59 39.24 -61.88
N GLN A 412 -45.19 38.05 -61.81
CA GLN A 412 -46.63 37.84 -62.05
C GLN A 412 -47.53 38.56 -61.04
N ARG A 413 -47.14 38.66 -59.75
CA ARG A 413 -47.90 39.46 -58.77
C ARG A 413 -47.76 40.97 -58.92
N GLN A 414 -46.74 41.46 -59.63
CA GLN A 414 -46.68 42.88 -60.00
C GLN A 414 -47.69 43.24 -61.09
N ALA A 415 -48.18 42.27 -61.87
CA ALA A 415 -49.10 42.50 -62.98
C ALA A 415 -50.59 42.45 -62.59
N ASP A 416 -50.97 41.81 -61.48
CA ASP A 416 -52.38 41.55 -61.11
C ASP A 416 -53.01 42.56 -60.12
N ILE A 417 -52.36 43.69 -59.81
CA ILE A 417 -52.85 44.66 -58.80
C ILE A 417 -52.95 46.10 -59.35
N PHE A 418 -52.76 46.35 -60.65
CA PHE A 418 -52.85 47.73 -61.17
C PHE A 418 -53.63 47.86 -62.48
N SER A 419 -54.81 47.25 -62.55
CA SER A 419 -55.90 47.72 -63.40
C SER A 419 -57.24 47.67 -62.65
N ASP A 420 -57.54 48.70 -61.85
CA ASP A 420 -58.86 49.35 -61.83
C ASP A 420 -58.77 50.74 -61.16
N GLU A 421 -59.63 51.63 -61.63
CA GLU A 421 -59.69 53.08 -61.43
C GLU A 421 -60.45 53.54 -60.16
N GLY A 422 -60.21 54.80 -59.78
CA GLY A 422 -61.12 55.66 -58.98
C GLY A 422 -61.08 55.40 -57.47
N TRP A 423 -60.95 56.38 -56.57
CA TRP A 423 -61.46 57.75 -56.45
C TRP A 423 -60.43 58.53 -55.59
N GLY A 424 -60.13 59.81 -55.73
CA GLY A 424 -60.98 60.96 -56.04
C GLY A 424 -60.90 61.95 -54.86
N ASP A 425 -60.16 63.04 -55.07
CA ASP A 425 -60.24 64.34 -54.38
C ASP A 425 -60.13 64.46 -52.84
N ALA A 426 -59.22 65.34 -52.40
CA ALA A 426 -59.56 66.62 -51.77
C ALA A 426 -58.57 67.05 -50.65
N LEU A 427 -58.04 68.27 -50.84
CA LEU A 427 -57.55 69.26 -49.85
C LEU A 427 -56.13 69.00 -49.30
N GLN A 428 -55.14 69.85 -49.57
CA GLN A 428 -55.17 71.33 -49.54
C GLN A 428 -54.12 71.96 -50.46
#